data_AF-A0AB34Z5J9-F1
#
_entry.id   AF-A0AB34Z5J9-F1
#
_cell.length_a   1.000
_cell.length_b   1.000
_cell.length_c   1.000
_cell.angle_alpha   90.00
_cell.angle_beta   90.00
_cell.angle_gamma   90.00
#
_symmetry.space_group_name_H-M   'P 1'
#
loop_
_entity.id
_entity.type
_entity.pdbx_description
1 polymer ?
#
loop_
_entity_poly.entity_id
_entity_poly.type
_entity_poly.pdbx_seq_one_letter_code
_entity_poly.pdbx_strand_id
1 'polypeptide(L)'
;METAPEPIKKGKCKVECQNKERFILIEKENGKAMYHTKIMMDVYKFGVYENKKKSKKKRMEFRVSLRALFNGERIVEETHLYPIKEGDKFIGIFYGFRKPIKKAIVKYQLNGNRKSYGFARAYYMEVRFKAGSVFFYFKGLYRLLDKQRMNNHYNKILFSMFTDLEKQIYEFYGKKYPEQGPLTKWILKNLK
;
A
#
# COMPACT_ATOMS: atom_id res chain seq x y z
N MET A 1 -42.88 -27.25 -10.95
CA MET A 1 -41.77 -27.36 -9.98
C MET A 1 -40.50 -27.57 -10.79
N GLU A 2 -39.87 -26.44 -11.11
CA GLU A 2 -38.55 -26.02 -10.60
C GLU A 2 -37.48 -26.25 -11.66
N THR A 3 -37.47 -25.34 -12.64
CA THR A 3 -36.29 -25.08 -13.46
C THR A 3 -35.21 -24.52 -12.53
N ALA A 4 -34.18 -25.33 -12.25
CA ALA A 4 -33.03 -24.91 -11.48
C ALA A 4 -32.41 -23.64 -12.12
N PRO A 5 -32.13 -22.58 -11.34
CA PRO A 5 -31.54 -21.38 -11.90
C PRO A 5 -30.08 -21.67 -12.28
N GLU A 6 -29.74 -21.37 -13.53
CA GLU A 6 -28.37 -21.42 -14.03
C GLU A 6 -27.43 -20.63 -13.11
N PRO A 7 -26.20 -21.11 -12.85
CA PRO A 7 -25.25 -20.38 -12.04
C PRO A 7 -24.85 -19.09 -12.78
N ILE A 8 -25.36 -17.97 -12.25
CA ILE A 8 -25.00 -16.61 -12.63
C ILE A 8 -23.47 -16.52 -12.71
N LYS A 9 -22.95 -16.26 -13.92
CA LYS A 9 -21.53 -16.09 -14.20
C LYS A 9 -20.95 -15.04 -13.25
N LYS A 10 -20.30 -15.50 -12.17
CA LYS A 10 -19.59 -14.67 -11.20
C LYS A 10 -18.65 -13.75 -11.97
N GLY A 11 -18.93 -12.45 -11.92
CA GLY A 11 -18.14 -11.42 -12.59
C GLY A 11 -16.66 -11.61 -12.29
N LYS A 12 -15.85 -11.82 -13.34
CA LYS A 12 -14.40 -11.91 -13.24
C LYS A 12 -13.90 -10.62 -12.59
N CYS A 13 -13.37 -10.73 -11.38
CA CYS A 13 -12.66 -9.66 -10.70
C CYS A 13 -11.47 -9.24 -11.58
N LYS A 14 -11.59 -8.08 -12.24
CA LYS A 14 -10.69 -7.64 -13.33
C LYS A 14 -9.56 -6.72 -12.86
N VAL A 15 -9.21 -6.69 -11.57
CA VAL A 15 -7.92 -6.11 -11.17
C VAL A 15 -6.86 -7.16 -11.50
N GLU A 16 -6.00 -6.91 -12.47
CA GLU A 16 -4.84 -7.75 -12.77
C GLU A 16 -3.59 -6.95 -12.42
N CYS A 17 -2.95 -7.31 -11.31
CA CYS A 17 -1.58 -6.88 -11.07
C CYS A 17 -0.65 -7.84 -11.82
N GLN A 18 0.07 -7.33 -12.82
CA GLN A 18 0.92 -8.13 -13.71
C GLN A 18 2.22 -8.63 -13.05
N ASN A 19 2.45 -8.35 -11.76
CA ASN A 19 3.71 -8.63 -11.06
C ASN A 19 3.48 -9.36 -9.72
N LYS A 20 3.09 -10.64 -9.80
CA LYS A 20 2.61 -11.43 -8.66
C LYS A 20 3.66 -11.64 -7.56
N GLU A 21 4.95 -11.65 -7.89
CA GLU A 21 6.05 -11.87 -6.94
C GLU A 21 6.23 -10.75 -5.91
N ARG A 22 5.66 -9.58 -6.17
CA ARG A 22 5.75 -8.39 -5.31
C ARG A 22 4.72 -8.39 -4.17
N PHE A 23 3.69 -9.23 -4.28
CA PHE A 23 2.66 -9.37 -3.26
C PHE A 23 2.92 -10.61 -2.43
N ILE A 24 2.86 -10.46 -1.10
CA ILE A 24 2.96 -11.60 -0.19
C ILE A 24 1.69 -12.43 -0.14
N LEU A 25 0.56 -11.80 -0.53
CA LEU A 25 -0.76 -12.39 -0.54
C LEU A 25 -1.65 -11.63 -1.54
N ILE A 26 -2.46 -12.40 -2.26
CA ILE A 26 -3.54 -11.89 -3.09
C ILE A 26 -4.81 -12.61 -2.64
N GLU A 27 -5.69 -11.92 -1.94
CA GLU A 27 -6.98 -12.45 -1.48
C GLU A 27 -8.03 -12.18 -2.57
N LYS A 28 -8.90 -13.16 -2.86
CA LYS A 28 -10.03 -12.99 -3.77
C LYS A 28 -11.30 -13.42 -3.06
N GLU A 29 -12.13 -12.44 -2.71
CA GLU A 29 -13.35 -12.67 -1.95
C GLU A 29 -14.48 -11.82 -2.52
N ASN A 30 -15.67 -12.41 -2.73
CA ASN A 30 -16.87 -11.70 -3.19
C ASN A 30 -16.67 -10.85 -4.45
N GLY A 31 -15.86 -11.34 -5.39
CA GLY A 31 -15.55 -10.61 -6.63
C GLY A 31 -14.67 -9.39 -6.43
N LYS A 32 -14.04 -9.23 -5.26
CA LYS A 32 -13.01 -8.23 -4.96
C LYS A 32 -11.64 -8.91 -4.84
N ALA A 33 -10.59 -8.20 -5.27
CA ALA A 33 -9.21 -8.65 -5.15
C ALA A 33 -8.44 -7.72 -4.21
N MET A 34 -7.85 -8.28 -3.16
CA MET A 34 -7.00 -7.55 -2.21
C MET A 34 -5.55 -7.95 -2.41
N TYR A 35 -4.70 -6.98 -2.68
CA TYR A 35 -3.29 -7.17 -2.95
C TYR A 35 -2.46 -6.68 -1.77
N HIS A 36 -1.61 -7.53 -1.21
CA HIS A 36 -0.83 -7.21 -0.01
C HIS A 36 0.66 -7.22 -0.32
N THR A 37 1.35 -6.07 -0.19
CA THR A 37 2.81 -6.00 -0.40
C THR A 37 3.57 -6.65 0.76
N LYS A 38 4.88 -6.85 0.59
CA LYS A 38 5.78 -7.08 1.74
C LYS A 38 5.77 -5.87 2.67
N ILE A 39 6.18 -6.08 3.93
CA ILE A 39 6.44 -4.98 4.85
C ILE A 39 7.72 -4.29 4.40
N MET A 40 7.60 -3.03 4.03
CA MET A 40 8.69 -2.17 3.58
C MET A 40 9.04 -1.18 4.71
N MET A 41 10.20 -0.53 4.62
CA MET A 41 10.56 0.50 5.60
C MET A 41 9.63 1.71 5.46
N ASP A 42 9.64 2.32 4.29
CA ASP A 42 8.95 3.55 3.91
C ASP A 42 9.05 3.75 2.38
N VAL A 43 8.59 4.90 1.90
CA VAL A 43 8.55 5.25 0.48
C VAL A 43 9.91 5.81 0.04
N TYR A 44 10.39 5.42 -1.14
CA TYR A 44 11.62 5.96 -1.74
C TYR A 44 11.30 7.07 -2.76
N LYS A 45 10.48 6.73 -3.76
CA LYS A 45 10.09 7.62 -4.87
C LYS A 45 8.71 7.22 -5.37
N PHE A 46 7.96 8.14 -5.94
CA PHE A 46 6.69 7.84 -6.60
C PHE A 46 6.41 8.85 -7.70
N GLY A 47 5.41 8.56 -8.53
CA GLY A 47 4.91 9.47 -9.55
C GLY A 47 4.24 8.75 -10.71
N VAL A 48 3.71 9.54 -11.65
CA VAL A 48 3.11 9.05 -12.89
C VAL A 48 4.20 8.79 -13.92
N TYR A 49 4.18 7.61 -14.53
CA TYR A 49 5.11 7.20 -15.57
C TYR A 49 4.36 6.70 -16.81
N GLU A 50 4.87 7.04 -17.98
CA GLU A 50 4.36 6.51 -19.25
C GLU A 50 5.05 5.17 -19.57
N ASN A 51 4.29 4.08 -19.64
CA ASN A 51 4.84 2.78 -20.03
C ASN A 51 4.80 2.60 -21.55
N LYS A 52 5.96 2.71 -22.21
CA LYS A 52 6.11 2.59 -23.67
C LYS A 52 6.21 1.15 -24.19
N LYS A 53 6.38 0.14 -23.31
CA LYS A 53 6.86 -1.20 -23.71
C LYS A 53 5.78 -2.25 -24.03
N LYS A 54 4.50 -2.05 -23.70
CA LYS A 54 3.54 -3.18 -23.64
C LYS A 54 2.35 -3.17 -24.61
N SER A 55 2.09 -2.12 -25.37
CA SER A 55 1.05 -2.11 -26.42
C SER A 55 1.06 -0.76 -27.15
N LYS A 56 0.62 -0.72 -28.42
CA LYS A 56 0.38 0.51 -29.23
C LYS A 56 -0.49 1.60 -28.57
N LYS A 57 -0.96 1.41 -27.33
CA LYS A 57 -1.79 2.32 -26.55
C LYS A 57 -0.99 2.79 -25.32
N LYS A 58 -0.69 4.11 -25.27
CA LYS A 58 -0.06 4.78 -24.13
C LYS A 58 -0.88 4.52 -22.86
N ARG A 59 -0.28 3.95 -21.82
CA ARG A 59 -0.92 3.77 -20.50
C ARG A 59 -0.06 4.45 -19.45
N MET A 60 -0.68 5.41 -18.75
CA MET A 60 -0.09 6.05 -17.57
C MET A 60 -0.18 5.09 -16.40
N GLU A 61 0.90 4.89 -15.67
CA GLU A 61 0.96 4.07 -14.46
C GLU A 61 1.49 4.92 -13.33
N PHE A 62 0.94 4.76 -12.12
CA PHE A 62 1.48 5.40 -10.94
C PHE A 62 2.45 4.44 -10.25
N ARG A 63 3.75 4.74 -10.33
CA ARG A 63 4.80 3.91 -9.74
C ARG A 63 5.05 4.35 -8.31
N VAL A 64 5.21 3.38 -7.42
CA VAL A 64 5.61 3.55 -6.03
C VAL A 64 6.85 2.68 -5.77
N SER A 65 7.98 3.34 -5.56
CA SER A 65 9.27 2.74 -5.23
C SER A 65 9.43 2.72 -3.70
N LEU A 66 9.70 1.56 -3.12
CA LEU A 66 9.67 1.32 -1.67
C LEU A 66 11.03 0.89 -1.14
N ARG A 67 11.50 1.47 -0.02
CA ARG A 67 12.76 1.06 0.62
C ARG A 67 12.59 -0.28 1.33
N ALA A 68 13.48 -1.23 1.03
CA ALA A 68 13.50 -2.53 1.70
C ALA A 68 13.61 -2.42 3.23
N LEU A 69 13.02 -3.39 3.91
CA LEU A 69 12.95 -3.44 5.37
C LEU A 69 14.30 -3.71 6.05
N PHE A 70 15.13 -4.53 5.39
CA PHE A 70 16.44 -4.97 5.85
C PHE A 70 17.42 -4.77 4.68
N ASN A 71 18.17 -3.67 4.71
CA ASN A 71 19.34 -3.32 3.89
C ASN A 71 19.26 -1.82 3.59
N GLY A 72 19.94 -1.04 4.44
CA GLY A 72 19.82 0.40 4.48
C GLY A 72 20.50 1.12 3.32
N GLU A 73 20.10 0.88 2.05
CA GLU A 73 20.03 1.95 1.03
C GLU A 73 19.67 1.53 -0.41
N ARG A 74 19.77 0.27 -0.85
CA ARG A 74 19.83 0.02 -2.32
C ARG A 74 18.74 -0.83 -2.97
N ILE A 75 17.92 -1.57 -2.22
CA ILE A 75 16.89 -2.42 -2.84
C ILE A 75 15.54 -1.71 -2.75
N VAL A 76 15.10 -1.25 -3.91
CA VAL A 76 13.80 -0.62 -4.10
C VAL A 76 12.87 -1.66 -4.71
N GLU A 77 11.86 -2.11 -3.95
CA GLU A 77 10.76 -2.85 -4.57
C GLU A 77 9.78 -1.83 -5.15
N GLU A 78 9.45 -1.99 -6.42
CA GLU A 78 8.50 -1.10 -7.09
C GLU A 78 7.11 -1.73 -7.07
N THR A 79 6.06 -0.97 -6.82
CA THR A 79 4.68 -1.41 -7.01
C THR A 79 3.98 -0.39 -7.89
N HIS A 80 3.09 -0.85 -8.76
CA HIS A 80 2.45 -0.01 -9.77
C HIS A 80 0.95 0.01 -9.48
N LEU A 81 0.37 1.19 -9.45
CA LEU A 81 -1.07 1.40 -9.51
C LEU A 81 -1.43 1.73 -10.97
N TYR A 82 -2.49 1.09 -11.45
CA TYR A 82 -2.90 1.17 -12.84
C TYR A 82 -4.14 2.07 -12.99
N PRO A 83 -4.40 2.58 -14.21
CA PRO A 83 -5.67 3.24 -14.51
C PRO A 83 -6.84 2.33 -14.19
N ILE A 84 -7.92 2.95 -13.71
CA ILE A 84 -9.16 2.27 -13.35
C ILE A 84 -9.77 1.66 -14.62
N LYS A 85 -10.11 0.37 -14.58
CA LYS A 85 -10.84 -0.29 -15.68
C LYS A 85 -12.32 0.09 -15.60
N GLU A 86 -13.00 0.03 -16.74
CA GLU A 86 -14.43 0.30 -16.84
C GLU A 86 -15.24 -0.50 -15.80
N GLY A 87 -16.14 0.18 -15.08
CA GLY A 87 -16.96 -0.38 -13.99
C GLY A 87 -16.33 -0.36 -12.60
N ASP A 88 -15.04 -0.03 -12.47
CA ASP A 88 -14.35 0.18 -11.18
C ASP A 88 -14.26 1.67 -10.83
N LYS A 89 -13.92 1.99 -9.57
CA LYS A 89 -13.84 3.38 -9.07
C LYS A 89 -12.86 3.46 -7.91
N PHE A 90 -11.97 4.44 -7.93
CA PHE A 90 -11.16 4.82 -6.76
C PHE A 90 -12.07 5.41 -5.68
N ILE A 91 -12.01 4.80 -4.48
CA ILE A 91 -12.83 5.15 -3.33
C ILE A 91 -12.07 6.10 -2.41
N GLY A 92 -10.78 5.86 -2.18
CA GLY A 92 -9.95 6.68 -1.30
C GLY A 92 -8.75 5.93 -0.75
N ILE A 93 -7.99 6.63 0.09
CA ILE A 93 -6.87 6.07 0.85
C ILE A 93 -7.30 5.88 2.32
N PHE A 94 -6.93 4.75 2.91
CA PHE A 94 -7.23 4.41 4.29
C PHE A 94 -5.97 3.90 5.00
N TYR A 95 -5.84 4.16 6.29
CA TYR A 95 -4.72 3.67 7.09
C TYR A 95 -5.20 2.75 8.21
N GLY A 96 -4.33 1.82 8.59
CA GLY A 96 -4.62 0.89 9.67
C GLY A 96 -3.42 0.07 10.08
N PHE A 97 -3.66 -0.90 10.96
CA PHE A 97 -2.69 -1.91 11.31
C PHE A 97 -3.40 -3.26 11.52
N ARG A 98 -2.69 -4.36 11.22
CA ARG A 98 -3.15 -5.73 11.47
C ARG A 98 -2.01 -6.61 11.97
N LYS A 99 -2.32 -7.85 12.35
CA LYS A 99 -1.26 -8.86 12.54
C LYS A 99 -0.52 -9.08 11.21
N PRO A 100 0.82 -9.17 11.21
CA PRO A 100 1.58 -9.43 9.98
C PRO A 100 1.10 -10.71 9.27
N ILE A 101 0.92 -10.63 7.95
CA ILE A 101 0.51 -11.78 7.12
C ILE A 101 1.60 -12.87 7.10
N LYS A 102 2.86 -12.45 6.99
CA LYS A 102 4.03 -13.31 7.21
C LYS A 102 4.82 -12.77 8.41
N LYS A 103 5.39 -13.66 9.23
CA LYS A 103 6.26 -13.27 10.36
C LYS A 103 7.47 -12.51 9.81
N ALA A 104 7.54 -11.20 10.06
CA ALA A 104 8.73 -10.40 9.79
C ALA A 104 9.60 -10.39 11.06
N ILE A 105 10.80 -10.94 10.96
CA ILE A 105 11.77 -11.06 12.06
C ILE A 105 12.97 -10.19 11.76
N VAL A 106 13.28 -9.26 12.67
CA VAL A 106 14.50 -8.47 12.64
C VAL A 106 15.57 -9.21 13.44
N LYS A 107 16.73 -9.48 12.84
CA LYS A 107 17.90 -10.03 13.54
C LYS A 107 18.93 -8.91 13.74
N TYR A 108 19.54 -8.86 14.92
CA TYR A 108 20.58 -7.88 15.26
C TYR A 108 21.58 -8.48 16.25
N GLN A 109 22.77 -7.88 16.35
CA GLN A 109 23.75 -8.23 17.36
C GLN A 109 23.75 -7.17 18.47
N LEU A 110 23.79 -7.62 19.71
CA LEU A 110 23.98 -6.77 20.88
C LEU A 110 25.01 -7.44 21.78
N ASN A 111 26.14 -6.77 22.00
CA ASN A 111 27.26 -7.27 22.82
C ASN A 111 27.69 -8.71 22.43
N GLY A 112 27.89 -8.96 21.13
CA GLY A 112 28.28 -10.28 20.61
C GLY A 112 27.15 -11.32 20.52
N ASN A 113 26.01 -11.10 21.21
CA ASN A 113 24.87 -12.03 21.19
C ASN A 113 23.91 -11.74 20.04
N ARG A 114 23.53 -12.78 19.28
CA ARG A 114 22.49 -12.71 18.25
C ARG A 114 21.12 -12.61 18.91
N LYS A 115 20.44 -11.49 18.73
CA LYS A 115 19.06 -11.27 19.16
C LYS A 115 18.14 -11.14 17.96
N SER A 116 16.85 -11.45 18.16
CA SER A 116 15.83 -11.21 17.14
C SER A 116 14.50 -10.82 17.75
N TYR A 117 13.75 -9.96 17.06
CA TYR A 117 12.37 -9.65 17.43
C TYR A 117 11.44 -9.72 16.22
N GLY A 118 10.21 -10.16 16.45
CA GLY A 118 9.16 -10.15 15.45
C GLY A 118 8.33 -8.87 15.52
N PHE A 119 7.72 -8.47 14.40
CA PHE A 119 6.73 -7.40 14.43
C PHE A 119 5.41 -7.89 15.03
N ALA A 120 4.91 -7.18 16.04
CA ALA A 120 3.58 -7.44 16.61
C ALA A 120 2.44 -6.93 15.70
N ARG A 121 2.71 -5.86 14.93
CA ARG A 121 1.75 -5.20 14.04
C ARG A 121 2.40 -4.83 12.72
N ALA A 122 1.64 -4.95 11.64
CA ALA A 122 1.97 -4.45 10.32
C ALA A 122 1.05 -3.26 10.01
N TYR A 123 1.63 -2.07 9.91
CA TYR A 123 0.93 -0.83 9.59
C TYR A 123 0.82 -0.69 8.09
N TYR A 124 -0.31 -0.19 7.59
CA TYR A 124 -0.56 -0.11 6.16
C TYR A 124 -1.23 1.18 5.72
N MET A 125 -1.01 1.50 4.46
CA MET A 125 -1.81 2.39 3.62
C MET A 125 -2.56 1.53 2.60
N GLU A 126 -3.88 1.64 2.56
CA GLU A 126 -4.77 0.97 1.62
C GLU A 126 -5.23 1.96 0.56
N VAL A 127 -4.95 1.66 -0.71
CA VAL A 127 -5.58 2.33 -1.85
C VAL A 127 -6.79 1.50 -2.23
N ARG A 128 -7.99 2.01 -1.96
CA ARG A 128 -9.25 1.29 -2.10
C ARG A 128 -9.96 1.63 -3.40
N PHE A 129 -10.45 0.59 -4.06
CA PHE A 129 -11.29 0.64 -5.26
C PHE A 129 -12.63 -0.07 -5.00
N LYS A 130 -13.60 0.10 -5.90
CA LYS A 130 -14.88 -0.62 -5.83
C LYS A 130 -14.66 -2.12 -6.00
N ALA A 131 -13.75 -2.51 -6.90
CA ALA A 131 -13.44 -3.89 -7.24
C ALA A 131 -12.32 -4.53 -6.40
N GLY A 132 -11.75 -3.84 -5.42
CA GLY A 132 -10.63 -4.38 -4.64
C GLY A 132 -9.79 -3.31 -3.96
N SER A 133 -8.63 -3.71 -3.43
CA SER A 133 -7.70 -2.80 -2.76
C SER A 133 -6.24 -3.23 -2.94
N VAL A 134 -5.34 -2.26 -2.83
CA VAL A 134 -3.90 -2.48 -2.72
C VAL A 134 -3.42 -2.00 -1.36
N PHE A 135 -2.89 -2.92 -0.55
CA PHE A 135 -2.35 -2.67 0.77
C PHE A 135 -0.83 -2.58 0.73
N PHE A 136 -0.31 -1.39 1.00
CA PHE A 136 1.10 -1.11 1.17
C PHE A 136 1.45 -1.18 2.66
N TYR A 137 2.38 -2.04 3.04
CA TYR A 137 2.81 -2.19 4.43
C TYR A 137 4.10 -1.44 4.71
N PHE A 138 4.12 -0.64 5.78
CA PHE A 138 5.22 0.24 6.13
C PHE A 138 5.59 0.13 7.62
N LYS A 139 6.86 -0.14 7.92
CA LYS A 139 7.39 -0.05 9.29
C LYS A 139 7.39 1.39 9.79
N GLY A 140 7.70 2.34 8.90
CA GLY A 140 7.82 3.76 9.23
C GLY A 140 6.54 4.38 9.79
N LEU A 141 5.35 3.92 9.38
CA LEU A 141 4.07 4.47 9.84
C LEU A 141 3.88 4.40 11.36
N TYR A 142 4.44 3.40 12.02
CA TYR A 142 4.42 3.30 13.49
C TYR A 142 5.03 4.54 14.15
N ARG A 143 6.10 5.12 13.56
CA ARG A 143 6.78 6.30 14.12
C ARG A 143 5.89 7.53 14.13
N LEU A 144 4.85 7.55 13.30
CA LEU A 144 3.90 8.66 13.22
C LEU A 144 2.80 8.61 14.29
N LEU A 145 2.73 7.51 15.05
CA LEU A 145 1.75 7.33 16.13
C LEU A 145 2.32 7.60 17.53
N ASP A 146 3.57 8.08 17.59
CA ASP A 146 4.28 8.39 18.84
C ASP A 146 4.45 9.92 18.96
N LYS A 147 3.63 10.56 19.81
CA LYS A 147 3.62 12.01 20.03
C LYS A 147 5.02 12.57 20.32
N GLN A 148 5.81 11.85 21.12
CA GLN A 148 7.13 12.32 21.53
C GLN A 148 8.12 12.37 20.35
N ARG A 149 7.92 11.51 19.36
CA ARG A 149 8.81 11.40 18.19
C ARG A 149 8.35 12.23 17.01
N MET A 150 7.09 12.64 16.94
CA MET A 150 6.52 13.35 15.78
C MET A 150 7.30 14.61 15.38
N ASN A 151 7.88 15.31 16.34
CA ASN A 151 8.57 16.57 16.10
C ASN A 151 10.01 16.42 15.59
N ASN A 152 10.57 15.20 15.56
CA ASN A 152 11.92 15.01 15.02
C ASN A 152 11.96 15.20 13.50
N HIS A 153 13.12 15.61 12.99
CA HIS A 153 13.31 15.95 11.59
C HIS A 153 12.91 14.81 10.63
N TYR A 154 13.31 13.57 10.95
CA TYR A 154 12.99 12.41 10.14
C TYR A 154 11.47 12.16 10.03
N ASN A 155 10.72 12.28 11.14
CA ASN A 155 9.29 12.04 11.14
C ASN A 155 8.51 13.14 10.41
N LYS A 156 8.99 14.39 10.45
CA LYS A 156 8.45 15.47 9.61
C LYS A 156 8.61 15.17 8.12
N ILE A 157 9.80 14.71 7.71
CA ILE A 157 10.05 14.28 6.32
C ILE A 157 9.15 13.10 5.95
N LEU A 158 9.06 12.08 6.82
CA LEU A 158 8.23 10.91 6.59
C LEU A 158 6.76 11.28 6.42
N PHE A 159 6.24 12.17 7.27
CA PHE A 159 4.87 12.67 7.19
C PHE A 159 4.61 13.43 5.88
N SER A 160 5.51 14.34 5.49
CA SER A 160 5.41 15.06 4.21
C SER A 160 5.38 14.08 3.04
N MET A 161 6.29 13.11 3.03
CA MET A 161 6.42 12.12 1.97
C MET A 161 5.15 11.27 1.79
N PHE A 162 4.50 10.85 2.87
CA PHE A 162 3.23 10.15 2.77
C PHE A 162 2.10 11.08 2.32
N THR A 163 2.06 12.31 2.81
CA THR A 163 1.04 13.30 2.42
C THR A 163 1.14 13.64 0.93
N ASP A 164 2.35 13.77 0.40
CA ASP A 164 2.60 14.02 -1.01
C ASP A 164 2.24 12.80 -1.87
N LEU A 165 2.52 11.58 -1.37
CA LEU A 165 2.06 10.34 -1.99
C LEU A 165 0.54 10.29 -2.08
N GLU A 166 -0.18 10.63 -1.00
CA GLU A 166 -1.64 10.67 -1.02
C GLU A 166 -2.14 11.66 -2.07
N LYS A 167 -1.66 12.90 -2.07
CA LYS A 167 -2.07 13.94 -3.02
C LYS A 167 -1.89 13.48 -4.47
N GLN A 168 -0.73 12.94 -4.81
CA GLN A 168 -0.48 12.49 -6.19
C GLN A 168 -1.32 11.26 -6.58
N ILE A 169 -1.63 10.34 -5.66
CA ILE A 169 -2.55 9.23 -5.94
C ILE A 169 -3.97 9.77 -6.19
N TYR A 170 -4.43 10.73 -5.39
CA TYR A 170 -5.74 11.38 -5.59
C TYR A 170 -5.81 12.07 -6.95
N GLU A 171 -4.78 12.84 -7.29
CA GLU A 171 -4.65 13.51 -8.59
C GLU A 171 -4.62 12.51 -9.76
N PHE A 172 -3.82 11.44 -9.66
CA PHE A 172 -3.74 10.38 -10.67
C PHE A 172 -5.11 9.74 -10.97
N TYR A 173 -5.97 9.64 -9.95
CA TYR A 173 -7.33 9.11 -10.10
C TYR A 173 -8.42 10.18 -10.30
N GLY A 174 -8.02 11.44 -10.58
CA GLY A 174 -8.94 12.54 -10.85
C GLY A 174 -9.86 12.86 -9.67
N LYS A 175 -9.37 12.72 -8.44
CA LYS A 175 -10.11 13.07 -7.21
C LYS A 175 -9.46 14.24 -6.49
N LYS A 176 -10.30 15.10 -5.92
CA LYS A 176 -9.85 16.16 -5.02
C LYS A 176 -9.32 15.54 -3.73
N TYR A 177 -8.11 15.91 -3.34
CA TYR A 177 -7.55 15.56 -2.04
C TYR A 177 -8.39 16.20 -0.92
N PRO A 178 -8.77 15.45 0.13
CA PRO A 178 -9.60 15.99 1.21
C PRO A 178 -8.85 17.09 1.98
N GLU A 179 -9.59 18.09 2.47
CA GLU A 179 -9.05 19.20 3.26
C GLU A 179 -8.20 18.72 4.43
N GLN A 180 -8.69 17.70 5.13
CA GLN A 180 -7.93 16.95 6.11
C GLN A 180 -7.57 15.56 5.55
N GLY A 181 -6.27 15.35 5.33
CA GLY A 181 -5.69 14.13 4.76
C GLY A 181 -6.04 12.84 5.50
N PRO A 182 -6.17 11.70 4.79
CA PRO A 182 -6.42 10.40 5.43
C PRO A 182 -5.36 10.02 6.46
N LEU A 183 -4.08 10.27 6.18
CA LEU A 183 -2.98 10.06 7.13
C LEU A 183 -3.17 10.88 8.40
N THR A 184 -3.42 12.19 8.26
CA THR A 184 -3.65 13.10 9.40
C THR A 184 -4.82 12.63 10.26
N LYS A 185 -5.96 12.28 9.64
CA LYS A 185 -7.14 11.76 10.35
C LYS A 185 -6.80 10.49 11.12
N TRP A 186 -6.06 9.59 10.50
CA TRP A 186 -5.67 8.33 11.12
C TRP A 186 -4.70 8.53 12.30
N ILE A 187 -3.70 9.40 12.15
CA ILE A 187 -2.77 9.77 13.23
C ILE A 187 -3.57 10.34 14.39
N LEU A 188 -4.39 11.38 14.19
CA LEU A 188 -5.19 12.00 15.25
C LEU A 188 -6.06 11.00 16.03
N LYS A 189 -6.65 10.03 15.34
CA LYS A 189 -7.46 8.97 15.98
C LYS A 189 -6.64 7.97 16.81
N ASN A 190 -5.36 7.77 16.48
CA ASN A 190 -4.52 6.71 17.05
C ASN A 190 -3.33 7.24 17.86
N LEU A 191 -3.18 8.57 17.97
CA LEU A 191 -2.19 9.22 18.80
C LEU A 191 -2.45 8.85 20.26
N LYS A 192 -1.55 8.04 20.81
CA LYS A 192 -1.47 7.78 22.24
C LYS A 192 -0.72 8.94 22.89
#